data_AF-X7ZDT9-F1
#
_entry.id   AF-X7ZDT9-F1
#
_cell.length_a   1.000
_cell.length_b   1.000
_cell.length_c   1.000
_cell.angle_alpha   90.00
_cell.angle_beta   90.00
_cell.angle_gamma   90.00
#
_symmetry.space_group_name_H-M   'P 1'
#
loop_
_entity.id
_entity.type
_entity.pdbx_description
1 polymer ?
#
loop_
_entity_poly.entity_id
_entity_poly.type
_entity_poly.pdbx_seq_one_letter_code
_entity_poly.pdbx_strand_id
1 'polypeptide(L)'
;MAVTSTDTGYRFAHPTMATVLSDMRIPGTDPRPGDAIPEFSVTTTDGAVIDNASLRRDGRPALIVFGSLTCPITESAGDGLRELHARYGDRVRFIVINVREAHPGASTPQPRTYEQKAGHASRLKEHHRLPFEVATDDLDGTLHRAFGPRPSSAYLVDPSGEITFRAHWSNVTPAIEVAVAAAASGVRPPRAEVGQTVRAMARMTGHAGQALQTAGRGATRDTWKIAPPFAAMIAISRLFGFLPASRRGVAVMVTLASVTIAVGVAIAAFM
;
A
#
# COMPACT_ATOMS: atom_id res chain seq x y z
N MET A 1 -17.21 8.18 24.77
CA MET A 1 -17.58 9.44 24.10
C MET A 1 -17.52 9.20 22.61
N ALA A 2 -18.64 9.34 21.90
CA ALA A 2 -18.65 9.21 20.44
C ALA A 2 -17.94 10.42 19.85
N VAL A 3 -16.75 10.22 19.30
CA VAL A 3 -16.04 11.25 18.53
C VAL A 3 -16.83 11.42 17.23
N THR A 4 -17.59 12.51 17.16
CA THR A 4 -18.24 12.96 15.93
C THR A 4 -17.16 13.38 14.94
N SER A 5 -16.88 12.51 13.97
CA SER A 5 -15.94 12.76 12.89
C SER A 5 -16.35 13.98 12.06
N THR A 6 -15.43 14.92 11.89
CA THR A 6 -15.52 15.96 10.87
C THR A 6 -15.11 15.35 9.53
N ASP A 7 -16.06 15.24 8.61
CA ASP A 7 -15.81 14.72 7.27
C ASP A 7 -14.91 15.70 6.48
N THR A 8 -13.61 15.48 6.54
CA THR A 8 -12.56 16.32 5.93
C THR A 8 -12.15 15.82 4.54
N GLY A 9 -12.97 14.97 3.90
CA GLY A 9 -12.68 14.40 2.57
C GLY A 9 -11.62 13.28 2.58
N TYR A 10 -11.11 12.91 3.76
CA TYR A 10 -10.19 11.76 3.90
C TYR A 10 -10.91 10.45 3.56
N ARG A 11 -12.06 10.18 4.19
CA ARG A 11 -12.92 9.05 3.85
C ARG A 11 -13.84 9.44 2.70
N PHE A 12 -13.98 8.57 1.71
CA PHE A 12 -14.85 8.80 0.56
C PHE A 12 -15.61 7.51 0.21
N ALA A 13 -16.83 7.65 -0.33
CA ALA A 13 -17.59 6.51 -0.83
C ALA A 13 -17.10 6.03 -2.21
N HIS A 14 -16.62 6.97 -3.03
CA HIS A 14 -16.09 6.71 -4.36
C HIS A 14 -14.79 7.50 -4.54
N PRO A 15 -13.68 6.86 -4.95
CA PRO A 15 -12.45 7.59 -5.25
C PRO A 15 -12.66 8.51 -6.46
N THR A 16 -11.97 9.66 -6.44
CA THR A 16 -12.00 10.62 -7.56
C THR A 16 -10.74 10.51 -8.41
N MET A 17 -10.78 11.02 -9.64
CA MET A 17 -9.57 11.15 -10.47
C MET A 17 -8.48 11.97 -9.76
N ALA A 18 -8.86 13.04 -9.06
CA ALA A 18 -7.93 13.87 -8.31
C ALA A 18 -7.20 13.06 -7.21
N THR A 19 -7.94 12.21 -6.49
CA THR A 19 -7.37 11.29 -5.49
C THR A 19 -6.35 10.33 -6.13
N VAL A 20 -6.71 9.71 -7.26
CA VAL A 20 -5.81 8.78 -7.96
C VAL A 20 -4.56 9.50 -8.45
N LEU A 21 -4.69 10.70 -9.03
CA LEU A 21 -3.56 11.48 -9.52
C LEU A 21 -2.66 11.97 -8.38
N SER A 22 -3.22 12.35 -7.23
CA SER A 22 -2.41 12.73 -6.06
C SER A 22 -1.61 11.55 -5.52
N ASP A 23 -2.15 10.34 -5.61
CA ASP A 23 -1.45 9.13 -5.15
C ASP A 23 -0.25 8.77 -6.05
N MET A 24 -0.20 9.25 -7.30
CA MET A 24 0.87 8.94 -8.25
C MET A 24 2.21 9.66 -7.96
N ARG A 25 2.28 10.50 -6.94
CA ARG A 25 3.50 11.24 -6.55
C ARG A 25 3.69 11.22 -5.03
N ILE A 26 4.92 11.43 -4.58
CA ILE A 26 5.23 11.74 -3.18
C ILE A 26 5.42 13.26 -3.06
N PRO A 27 4.47 13.99 -2.46
CA PRO A 27 4.67 15.39 -2.08
C PRO A 27 5.97 15.63 -1.29
N GLY A 28 6.64 16.74 -1.55
CA GLY A 28 7.81 17.17 -0.78
C GLY A 28 7.49 17.51 0.68
N THR A 29 6.21 17.70 1.01
CA THR A 29 5.70 17.96 2.37
C THR A 29 5.52 16.70 3.20
N ASP A 30 5.59 15.51 2.61
CA ASP A 30 5.50 14.26 3.36
C ASP A 30 6.80 13.99 4.11
N PRO A 31 6.73 13.37 5.30
CA PRO A 31 7.92 12.95 6.03
C PRO A 31 8.88 12.16 5.14
N ARG A 32 10.16 12.56 5.18
CA ARG A 32 11.22 12.03 4.34
C ARG A 32 12.34 11.45 5.20
N PRO A 33 13.28 10.71 4.58
CA PRO A 33 14.44 10.22 5.31
C PRO A 33 15.22 11.37 5.97
N GLY A 34 15.59 11.19 7.23
CA GLY A 34 16.19 12.20 8.10
C GLY A 34 15.20 12.91 9.02
N ASP A 35 13.89 12.85 8.74
CA ASP A 35 12.88 13.44 9.62
C ASP A 35 12.53 12.48 10.77
N ALA A 36 12.13 13.04 11.91
CA ALA A 36 11.47 12.26 12.95
C ALA A 36 10.06 11.87 12.52
N ILE A 37 9.62 10.67 12.89
CA ILE A 37 8.23 10.27 12.69
C ILE A 37 7.28 11.14 13.53
N PRO A 38 6.05 11.41 13.04
CA PRO A 38 5.00 12.00 13.84
C PRO A 38 4.76 11.25 15.15
N GLU A 39 4.30 11.96 16.18
CA GLU A 39 3.79 11.33 17.40
C GLU A 39 2.50 10.55 17.09
N PHE A 40 2.42 9.32 17.59
CA PHE A 40 1.30 8.43 17.33
C PHE A 40 1.07 7.44 18.47
N SER A 41 -0.16 6.96 18.56
CA SER A 41 -0.55 5.82 19.40
C SER A 41 -1.67 5.07 18.70
N VAL A 42 -1.45 3.78 18.42
CA VAL A 42 -2.38 2.92 17.69
C VAL A 42 -2.53 1.59 18.39
N THR A 43 -3.72 1.01 18.29
CA THR A 43 -4.04 -0.30 18.88
C THR A 43 -3.92 -1.40 17.85
N THR A 44 -3.19 -2.46 18.18
CA THR A 44 -3.07 -3.67 17.39
C THR A 44 -4.35 -4.50 17.42
N THR A 45 -4.48 -5.40 16.46
CA THR A 45 -5.58 -6.38 16.34
C THR A 45 -5.67 -7.35 17.52
N ASP A 46 -4.61 -7.51 18.32
CA ASP A 46 -4.57 -8.30 19.56
C ASP A 46 -4.68 -7.44 20.83
N GLY A 47 -4.91 -6.12 20.69
CA GLY A 47 -5.18 -5.20 21.80
C GLY A 47 -3.95 -4.55 22.43
N ALA A 48 -2.74 -4.84 21.96
CA ALA A 48 -1.53 -4.11 22.36
C ALA A 48 -1.53 -2.67 21.80
N VAL A 49 -0.78 -1.78 22.45
CA VAL A 49 -0.60 -0.39 22.00
C VAL A 49 0.80 -0.22 21.44
N ILE A 50 0.89 0.37 20.25
CA ILE A 50 2.14 0.81 19.63
C ILE A 50 2.16 2.33 19.59
N ASP A 51 3.19 2.91 20.19
CA ASP A 51 3.49 4.34 20.17
C ASP A 51 5.00 4.58 19.94
N ASN A 52 5.41 5.83 19.77
CA ASN A 52 6.81 6.24 19.58
C ASN A 52 7.74 5.68 20.68
N ALA A 53 7.30 5.72 21.94
CA ALA A 53 8.08 5.23 23.08
C ALA A 53 8.25 3.70 23.05
N SER A 54 7.23 2.96 22.61
CA SER A 54 7.26 1.51 22.45
C SER A 54 8.22 1.08 21.35
N LEU A 55 8.31 1.84 20.24
CA LEU A 55 9.29 1.60 19.18
C LEU A 55 10.71 1.79 19.72
N ARG A 56 10.95 2.87 20.46
CA ARG A 56 12.24 3.15 21.09
C ARG A 56 12.63 2.08 22.12
N ARG A 57 11.67 1.58 22.90
CA ARG A 57 11.91 0.50 23.87
C ARG A 57 12.19 -0.86 23.22
N ASP A 58 11.57 -1.16 22.09
CA ASP A 58 11.83 -2.41 21.33
C ASP A 58 13.27 -2.44 20.81
N GLY A 59 13.83 -1.28 20.44
CA GLY A 59 15.24 -1.15 20.07
C GLY A 59 15.60 -1.68 18.68
N ARG A 60 14.66 -2.32 17.97
CA ARG A 60 14.84 -2.69 16.55
C ARG A 60 14.33 -1.58 15.64
N PRO A 61 14.91 -1.43 14.43
CA PRO A 61 14.27 -0.67 13.37
C PRO A 61 12.87 -1.22 13.07
N ALA A 62 11.93 -0.35 12.71
CA ALA A 62 10.55 -0.71 12.40
C ALA A 62 10.23 -0.43 10.93
N LEU A 63 9.74 -1.44 10.20
CA LEU A 63 9.09 -1.28 8.91
C LEU A 63 7.60 -1.03 9.15
N ILE A 64 7.15 0.21 8.96
CA ILE A 64 5.76 0.65 9.05
C ILE A 64 5.18 0.70 7.64
N VAL A 65 4.11 -0.05 7.40
CA VAL A 65 3.38 -0.06 6.13
C VAL A 65 1.96 0.42 6.37
N PHE A 66 1.52 1.47 5.69
CA PHE A 66 0.11 1.86 5.69
C PHE A 66 -0.64 0.95 4.72
N GLY A 67 -1.83 0.44 5.03
CA GLY A 67 -2.50 -0.52 4.15
C GLY A 67 -4.00 -0.60 4.37
N SER A 68 -4.72 -1.11 3.37
CA SER A 68 -6.16 -1.35 3.44
C SER A 68 -6.57 -2.53 2.56
N LEU A 69 -7.71 -3.13 2.87
CA LEU A 69 -8.21 -4.37 2.25
C LEU A 69 -8.51 -4.22 0.77
N THR A 70 -8.93 -3.02 0.39
CA THR A 70 -9.41 -2.74 -0.97
C THR A 70 -8.34 -2.16 -1.89
N CYS A 71 -7.08 -2.05 -1.43
CA CYS A 71 -6.00 -1.49 -2.22
C CYS A 71 -5.24 -2.58 -3.00
N PRO A 72 -5.19 -2.52 -4.35
CA PRO A 72 -4.41 -3.48 -5.15
C PRO A 72 -2.90 -3.47 -4.85
N ILE A 73 -2.33 -2.34 -4.41
CA ILE A 73 -0.92 -2.28 -4.00
C ILE A 73 -0.72 -3.15 -2.75
N THR A 74 -1.53 -2.93 -1.70
CA THR A 74 -1.49 -3.71 -0.46
C THR A 74 -1.68 -5.20 -0.75
N GLU A 75 -2.65 -5.53 -1.61
CA GLU A 75 -2.89 -6.89 -2.06
C GLU A 75 -1.64 -7.52 -2.68
N SER A 76 -1.00 -6.82 -3.61
CA SER A 76 0.21 -7.32 -4.28
C SER A 76 1.48 -7.31 -3.44
N ALA A 77 1.46 -6.67 -2.27
CA ALA A 77 2.56 -6.59 -1.32
C ALA A 77 2.53 -7.73 -0.28
N GLY A 78 1.35 -8.26 0.05
CA GLY A 78 1.13 -9.18 1.17
C GLY A 78 2.14 -10.33 1.25
N ASP A 79 2.29 -11.13 0.19
CA ASP A 79 3.24 -12.25 0.17
C ASP A 79 4.69 -11.79 0.37
N GLY A 80 5.11 -10.71 -0.29
CA GLY A 80 6.46 -10.20 -0.15
C GLY A 80 6.74 -9.63 1.25
N LEU A 81 5.74 -9.04 1.92
CA LEU A 81 5.88 -8.61 3.31
C LEU A 81 6.04 -9.81 4.25
N ARG A 82 5.33 -10.92 4.02
CA ARG A 82 5.51 -12.17 4.78
C ARG A 82 6.91 -12.77 4.57
N GLU A 83 7.39 -12.81 3.33
CA GLU A 83 8.73 -13.30 2.99
C GLU A 83 9.84 -12.43 3.61
N LEU A 84 9.63 -11.11 3.68
CA LEU A 84 10.55 -10.21 4.37
C LEU A 84 10.53 -10.45 5.88
N HIS A 85 9.35 -10.54 6.48
CA HIS A 85 9.22 -10.84 7.91
C HIS A 85 9.87 -12.18 8.27
N ALA A 86 9.67 -13.23 7.47
CA ALA A 86 10.28 -14.54 7.70
C ALA A 86 11.83 -14.50 7.73
N ARG A 87 12.45 -13.53 7.04
CA ARG A 87 13.92 -13.39 6.95
C ARG A 87 14.51 -12.37 7.93
N TYR A 88 13.73 -11.36 8.29
CA TYR A 88 14.23 -10.18 9.03
C TYR A 88 13.43 -9.86 10.29
N GLY A 89 12.32 -10.53 10.57
CA GLY A 89 11.38 -10.21 11.66
C GLY A 89 12.00 -10.25 13.07
N ASP A 90 13.08 -11.01 13.26
CA ASP A 90 13.81 -11.04 14.53
C ASP A 90 14.60 -9.74 14.78
N ARG A 91 15.04 -9.06 13.70
CA ARG A 91 15.94 -7.90 13.74
C ARG A 91 15.27 -6.59 13.33
N VAL A 92 14.14 -6.67 12.65
CA VAL A 92 13.33 -5.53 12.21
C VAL A 92 11.88 -5.82 12.58
N ARG A 93 11.24 -4.89 13.28
CA ARG A 93 9.83 -5.01 13.66
C ARG A 93 8.95 -4.67 12.46
N PHE A 94 7.95 -5.49 12.16
CA PHE A 94 7.04 -5.27 11.03
C PHE A 94 5.67 -4.87 11.55
N ILE A 95 5.16 -3.74 11.06
CA ILE A 95 3.89 -3.17 11.49
C ILE A 95 3.10 -2.76 10.25
N VAL A 96 1.88 -3.28 10.10
CA VAL A 96 0.92 -2.74 9.14
C VAL A 96 -0.11 -1.89 9.87
N ILE A 97 -0.25 -0.64 9.46
CA ILE A 97 -1.29 0.27 9.96
C ILE A 97 -2.46 0.24 8.98
N ASN A 98 -3.61 -0.28 9.42
CA ASN A 98 -4.85 -0.24 8.67
C ASN A 98 -5.35 1.21 8.56
N VAL A 99 -5.43 1.72 7.34
CA VAL A 99 -5.90 3.08 6.99
C VAL A 99 -7.22 3.02 6.25
N ARG A 100 -7.76 4.17 5.79
CA ARG A 100 -9.00 4.18 5.01
C ARG A 100 -8.96 3.22 3.83
N GLU A 101 -10.11 2.73 3.42
CA GLU A 101 -10.22 1.91 2.22
C GLU A 101 -9.87 2.75 0.99
N ALA A 102 -9.00 2.22 0.14
CA ALA A 102 -8.57 2.91 -1.09
C ALA A 102 -9.64 2.81 -2.18
N HIS A 103 -10.31 1.67 -2.26
CA HIS A 103 -11.40 1.41 -3.20
C HIS A 103 -12.60 0.83 -2.46
N PRO A 104 -13.28 1.63 -1.61
CA PRO A 104 -14.43 1.14 -0.86
C PRO A 104 -15.54 0.65 -1.80
N GLY A 105 -16.28 -0.36 -1.36
CA GLY A 105 -17.40 -0.92 -2.09
C GLY A 105 -18.46 -1.49 -1.16
N ALA A 106 -19.49 -2.13 -1.71
CA ALA A 106 -20.61 -2.61 -0.93
C ALA A 106 -20.24 -3.65 0.15
N SER A 107 -19.19 -4.44 -0.07
CA SER A 107 -18.74 -5.48 0.88
C SER A 107 -17.74 -4.94 1.91
N THR A 108 -16.95 -3.94 1.52
CA THR A 108 -15.98 -3.28 2.40
C THR A 108 -16.08 -1.76 2.18
N PRO A 109 -17.09 -1.10 2.77
CA PRO A 109 -17.27 0.36 2.70
C PRO A 109 -16.29 1.08 3.61
N GLN A 110 -16.23 2.42 3.59
CA GLN A 110 -15.48 3.13 4.63
C GLN A 110 -16.10 2.85 6.01
N PRO A 111 -15.28 2.59 7.04
CA PRO A 111 -15.78 2.39 8.40
C PRO A 111 -16.35 3.70 8.95
N ARG A 112 -17.47 3.60 9.66
CA ARG A 112 -18.16 4.71 10.32
C ARG A 112 -17.93 4.75 11.83
N THR A 113 -17.55 3.62 12.41
CA THR A 113 -17.22 3.48 13.83
C THR A 113 -15.83 2.89 14.01
N TYR A 114 -15.21 3.13 15.16
CA TYR A 114 -13.90 2.53 15.48
C TYR A 114 -13.96 1.01 15.48
N GLU A 115 -15.06 0.41 15.94
CA GLU A 115 -15.26 -1.05 15.91
C GLU A 115 -15.22 -1.60 14.48
N GLN A 116 -15.90 -0.96 13.53
CA GLN A 116 -15.81 -1.34 12.12
C GLN A 116 -14.39 -1.19 11.59
N LYS A 117 -13.71 -0.12 11.97
CA LYS A 117 -12.33 0.18 11.59
C LYS A 117 -11.35 -0.87 12.13
N ALA A 118 -11.50 -1.29 13.39
CA ALA A 118 -10.75 -2.41 13.98
C ALA A 118 -11.07 -3.74 13.29
N GLY A 119 -12.34 -3.99 12.96
CA GLY A 119 -12.75 -5.17 12.18
C GLY A 119 -12.10 -5.22 10.79
N HIS A 120 -11.89 -4.08 10.14
CA HIS A 120 -11.14 -4.00 8.88
C HIS A 120 -9.66 -4.36 9.08
N ALA A 121 -9.03 -3.93 10.17
CA ALA A 121 -7.65 -4.29 10.50
C ALA A 121 -7.51 -5.80 10.75
N SER A 122 -8.44 -6.42 11.49
CA SER A 122 -8.44 -7.88 11.72
C SER A 122 -8.60 -8.65 10.42
N ARG A 123 -9.59 -8.26 9.59
CA ARG A 123 -9.77 -8.84 8.26
C ARG A 123 -8.55 -8.67 7.37
N LEU A 124 -7.86 -7.52 7.44
CA LEU A 124 -6.62 -7.29 6.68
C LEU A 124 -5.51 -8.26 7.11
N LYS A 125 -5.34 -8.45 8.42
CA LYS A 125 -4.36 -9.40 9.00
C LYS A 125 -4.65 -10.83 8.54
N GLU A 126 -5.91 -11.26 8.66
CA GLU A 126 -6.37 -12.60 8.30
C GLU A 126 -6.26 -12.88 6.80
N HIS A 127 -6.79 -11.97 5.97
CA HIS A 127 -6.81 -12.09 4.51
C HIS A 127 -5.41 -12.27 3.92
N HIS A 128 -4.44 -11.48 4.41
CA HIS A 128 -3.05 -11.60 3.98
C HIS A 128 -2.22 -12.59 4.80
N ARG A 129 -2.79 -13.21 5.84
CA ARG A 129 -2.10 -14.14 6.75
C ARG A 129 -0.81 -13.51 7.32
N LEU A 130 -0.89 -12.26 7.76
CA LEU A 130 0.27 -11.52 8.26
C LEU A 130 0.67 -12.08 9.64
N PRO A 131 1.90 -12.61 9.79
CA PRO A 131 2.36 -13.21 11.05
C PRO A 131 2.84 -12.18 12.07
N PHE A 132 2.71 -10.89 11.77
CA PHE A 132 3.22 -9.77 12.56
C PHE A 132 2.11 -8.78 12.90
N GLU A 133 2.49 -7.66 13.50
CA GLU A 133 1.57 -6.68 14.06
C GLU A 133 0.76 -5.98 12.97
N VAL A 134 -0.55 -5.94 13.16
CA VAL A 134 -1.46 -5.10 12.39
C VAL A 134 -2.20 -4.23 13.38
N ALA A 135 -2.11 -2.91 13.20
CA ALA A 135 -2.74 -1.92 14.04
C ALA A 135 -3.74 -1.06 13.27
N THR A 136 -4.55 -0.34 14.02
CA THR A 136 -5.69 0.39 13.49
C THR A 136 -5.45 1.89 13.67
N ASP A 137 -5.41 2.64 12.57
CA ASP A 137 -5.48 4.11 12.62
C ASP A 137 -6.89 4.56 13.03
N ASP A 138 -7.04 5.80 13.48
CA ASP A 138 -8.35 6.35 13.82
C ASP A 138 -9.26 6.52 12.60
N LEU A 139 -10.53 6.84 12.84
CA LEU A 139 -11.54 7.01 11.79
C LEU A 139 -11.20 8.15 10.84
N ASP A 140 -10.57 9.20 11.36
CA ASP A 140 -10.23 10.37 10.57
C ASP A 140 -8.88 10.16 9.85
N GLY A 141 -8.09 9.16 10.21
CA GLY A 141 -6.77 8.91 9.65
C GLY A 141 -5.72 9.92 10.09
N THR A 142 -5.73 10.31 11.36
CA THR A 142 -4.77 11.30 11.89
C THR A 142 -3.33 10.88 11.62
N LEU A 143 -2.98 9.62 11.89
CA LEU A 143 -1.63 9.14 11.64
C LEU A 143 -1.33 9.07 10.14
N HIS A 144 -2.24 8.51 9.36
CA HIS A 144 -2.04 8.38 7.93
C HIS A 144 -1.84 9.73 7.22
N ARG A 145 -2.60 10.76 7.63
CA ARG A 145 -2.41 12.12 7.11
C ARG A 145 -1.06 12.70 7.50
N ALA A 146 -0.59 12.44 8.72
CA ALA A 146 0.71 12.94 9.19
C ALA A 146 1.90 12.34 8.40
N PHE A 147 1.77 11.12 7.88
CA PHE A 147 2.75 10.49 6.98
C PHE A 147 2.54 10.83 5.49
N GLY A 148 1.48 11.58 5.17
CA GLY A 148 0.99 11.76 3.82
C GLY A 148 0.05 10.61 3.44
N PRO A 149 -1.25 10.87 3.18
CA PRO A 149 -2.32 9.87 3.16
C PRO A 149 -2.35 8.98 1.90
N ARG A 150 -1.18 8.66 1.32
CA ARG A 150 -1.03 7.81 0.13
C ARG A 150 -1.35 6.35 0.45
N PRO A 151 -2.06 5.66 -0.44
CA PRO A 151 -2.37 4.26 -0.23
C PRO A 151 -1.09 3.41 -0.27
N SER A 152 -0.99 2.50 0.69
CA SER A 152 0.03 1.44 0.66
C SER A 152 1.49 1.91 0.67
N SER A 153 1.81 3.03 1.32
CA SER A 153 3.19 3.51 1.49
C SER A 153 3.94 2.72 2.58
N ALA A 154 5.28 2.72 2.52
CA ALA A 154 6.12 2.04 3.51
C ALA A 154 7.26 2.93 4.00
N TYR A 155 7.59 2.84 5.28
CA TYR A 155 8.61 3.62 5.97
C TYR A 155 9.46 2.70 6.84
N LEU A 156 10.77 2.89 6.80
CA LEU A 156 11.70 2.27 7.74
C LEU A 156 12.15 3.33 8.73
N VAL A 157 11.96 3.04 10.00
CA VAL A 157 12.23 3.95 11.10
C VAL A 157 13.26 3.32 12.02
N ASP A 158 14.26 4.06 12.46
CA ASP A 158 15.22 3.56 13.43
C ASP A 158 14.67 3.66 14.88
N PRO A 159 15.34 3.06 15.88
CA PRO A 159 14.86 3.10 17.27
C PRO A 159 14.79 4.50 17.89
N SER A 160 15.46 5.50 17.32
CA SER A 160 15.37 6.89 17.78
C SER A 160 14.09 7.59 17.30
N GLY A 161 13.41 6.99 16.30
CA GLY A 161 12.25 7.57 15.64
C GLY A 161 12.60 8.31 14.34
N GLU A 162 13.83 8.20 13.83
CA GLU A 162 14.21 8.81 12.56
C GLU A 162 13.77 7.92 11.38
N ILE A 163 13.16 8.51 10.36
CA ILE A 163 12.88 7.83 9.09
C ILE A 163 14.22 7.63 8.38
N THR A 164 14.61 6.38 8.16
CA THR A 164 15.85 6.03 7.42
C THR A 164 15.58 5.66 5.97
N PHE A 165 14.35 5.25 5.66
CA PHE A 165 13.92 4.97 4.30
C PHE A 165 12.42 5.15 4.10
N ARG A 166 12.00 5.53 2.89
CA ARG A 166 10.59 5.48 2.46
C ARG A 166 10.42 4.87 1.07
N ALA A 167 9.36 4.12 0.89
CA ALA A 167 8.90 3.63 -0.40
C ALA A 167 7.52 4.20 -0.70
N HIS A 168 7.35 4.67 -1.94
CA HIS A 168 6.06 5.15 -2.43
C HIS A 168 4.99 4.05 -2.37
N TRP A 169 5.39 2.82 -2.72
CA TRP A 169 4.50 1.67 -2.81
C TRP A 169 5.09 0.48 -2.05
N SER A 170 4.32 -0.14 -1.17
CA SER A 170 4.73 -1.29 -0.36
C SER A 170 5.00 -2.55 -1.20
N ASN A 171 4.48 -2.61 -2.43
CA ASN A 171 4.63 -3.76 -3.33
C ASN A 171 5.95 -3.76 -4.11
N VAL A 172 6.82 -2.77 -3.93
CA VAL A 172 8.19 -2.74 -4.47
C VAL A 172 9.13 -3.53 -3.55
N THR A 173 8.71 -4.72 -3.14
CA THR A 173 9.33 -5.51 -2.07
C THR A 173 10.82 -5.80 -2.27
N PRO A 174 11.35 -5.98 -3.49
CA PRO A 174 12.80 -6.15 -3.66
C PRO A 174 13.62 -4.90 -3.32
N ALA A 175 13.04 -3.70 -3.48
CA ALA A 175 13.71 -2.46 -3.07
C ALA A 175 13.61 -2.26 -1.55
N ILE A 176 12.45 -2.59 -0.98
CA ILE A 176 12.25 -2.59 0.49
C ILE A 176 13.19 -3.59 1.15
N GLU A 177 13.41 -4.76 0.55
CA GLU A 177 14.35 -5.78 1.04
C GLU A 177 15.75 -5.23 1.25
N VAL A 178 16.27 -4.46 0.29
CA VAL A 178 17.60 -3.86 0.40
C VAL A 178 17.67 -2.92 1.60
N ALA A 179 16.62 -2.14 1.85
CA ALA A 179 16.57 -1.23 2.99
C ALA A 179 16.42 -2.00 4.33
N VAL A 180 15.54 -3.00 4.38
CA VAL A 180 15.34 -3.84 5.56
C VAL A 180 16.61 -4.62 5.90
N ALA A 181 17.31 -5.19 4.91
CA ALA A 181 18.55 -5.92 5.11
C ALA A 181 19.68 -5.01 5.64
N ALA A 182 19.77 -3.77 5.14
CA ALA A 182 20.69 -2.77 5.65
C ALA A 182 20.40 -2.44 7.12
N ALA A 183 19.16 -2.11 7.46
CA ALA A 183 18.77 -1.81 8.83
C ALA A 183 18.95 -3.00 9.78
N ALA A 184 18.63 -4.22 9.33
CA ALA A 184 18.85 -5.46 10.07
C ALA A 184 20.35 -5.76 10.31
N SER A 185 21.25 -5.05 9.63
CA SER A 185 22.71 -5.12 9.80
C SER A 185 23.27 -3.89 10.52
N GLY A 186 22.41 -3.01 11.05
CA GLY A 186 22.82 -1.80 11.75
C GLY A 186 23.37 -0.69 10.86
N VAL A 187 23.16 -0.75 9.54
CA VAL A 187 23.64 0.26 8.59
C VAL A 187 22.47 0.97 7.91
N ARG A 188 22.70 2.21 7.46
CA ARG A 188 21.68 2.97 6.73
C ARG A 188 21.42 2.36 5.35
N PRO A 189 20.16 2.37 4.87
CA PRO A 189 19.83 1.95 3.52
C PRO A 189 20.65 2.71 2.46
N PRO A 190 21.19 2.03 1.42
CA PRO A 190 22.00 2.68 0.39
C PRO A 190 21.19 3.65 -0.49
N ARG A 191 19.87 3.43 -0.58
CA ARG A 191 18.92 4.40 -1.11
C ARG A 191 17.93 4.70 0.00
N ALA A 192 17.74 5.99 0.29
CA ALA A 192 16.80 6.44 1.31
C ALA A 192 15.35 6.51 0.79
N GLU A 193 15.15 6.57 -0.53
CA GLU A 193 13.81 6.67 -1.13
C GLU A 193 13.69 5.85 -2.40
N VAL A 194 12.52 5.23 -2.61
CA VAL A 194 12.16 4.55 -3.86
C VAL A 194 10.72 4.83 -4.30
N GLY A 195 10.58 5.25 -5.56
CA GLY A 195 9.28 5.39 -6.24
C GLY A 195 8.87 4.10 -6.94
N GLN A 196 9.56 3.75 -8.04
CA GLN A 196 9.29 2.55 -8.87
C GLN A 196 7.81 2.38 -9.30
N THR A 197 7.08 3.49 -9.55
CA THR A 197 5.63 3.48 -9.86
C THR A 197 5.26 2.55 -11.01
N VAL A 198 5.99 2.54 -12.13
CA VAL A 198 5.69 1.63 -13.25
C VAL A 198 5.72 0.16 -12.81
N ARG A 199 6.71 -0.22 -11.99
CA ARG A 199 6.84 -1.57 -11.45
C ARG A 199 5.72 -1.89 -10.46
N ALA A 200 5.38 -0.94 -9.60
CA ALA A 200 4.29 -1.07 -8.64
C ALA A 200 2.95 -1.29 -9.35
N MET A 201 2.65 -0.48 -10.37
CA MET A 201 1.44 -0.57 -11.20
C MET A 201 1.38 -1.91 -11.95
N ALA A 202 2.51 -2.35 -12.52
CA ALA A 202 2.60 -3.65 -13.17
C ALA A 202 2.25 -4.81 -12.23
N ARG A 203 2.84 -4.81 -11.02
CA ARG A 203 2.65 -5.89 -10.05
C ARG A 203 1.23 -5.89 -9.48
N MET A 204 0.66 -4.72 -9.18
CA MET A 204 -0.71 -4.64 -8.67
C MET A 204 -1.77 -5.04 -9.70
N THR A 205 -1.50 -4.88 -11.01
CA THR A 205 -2.49 -5.18 -12.06
C THR A 205 -3.04 -6.60 -11.96
N GLY A 206 -2.18 -7.60 -11.75
CA GLY A 206 -2.61 -8.99 -11.63
C GLY A 206 -3.31 -9.33 -10.31
N HIS A 207 -3.26 -8.43 -9.32
CA HIS A 207 -3.87 -8.57 -7.99
C HIS A 207 -5.12 -7.69 -7.83
N ALA A 208 -5.30 -6.68 -8.68
CA ALA A 208 -6.38 -5.71 -8.57
C ALA A 208 -7.77 -6.37 -8.62
N GLY A 209 -7.92 -7.46 -9.37
CA GLY A 209 -9.16 -8.23 -9.38
C GLY A 209 -9.57 -8.75 -8.00
N GLN A 210 -8.61 -9.18 -7.18
CA GLN A 210 -8.87 -9.67 -5.82
C GLN A 210 -9.23 -8.52 -4.88
N ALA A 211 -8.43 -7.45 -4.89
CA ALA A 211 -8.72 -6.26 -4.07
C ALA A 211 -10.10 -5.64 -4.37
N LEU A 212 -10.49 -5.55 -5.65
CA LEU A 212 -11.79 -5.03 -6.06
C LEU A 212 -12.94 -6.00 -5.74
N GLN A 213 -12.69 -7.31 -5.70
CA GLN A 213 -13.68 -8.29 -5.22
C GLN A 213 -13.89 -8.17 -3.71
N THR A 214 -12.81 -7.99 -2.93
CA THR A 214 -12.86 -7.72 -1.49
C THR A 214 -13.63 -6.43 -1.18
N ALA A 215 -13.50 -5.40 -2.03
CA ALA A 215 -14.31 -4.20 -1.94
C ALA A 215 -15.80 -4.45 -2.19
N GLY A 216 -16.12 -5.31 -3.16
CA GLY A 216 -17.48 -5.63 -3.58
C GLY A 216 -18.01 -4.68 -4.65
N ARG A 217 -19.33 -4.68 -4.82
CA ARG A 217 -20.01 -3.88 -5.86
C ARG A 217 -19.67 -2.39 -5.72
N GLY A 218 -19.51 -1.70 -6.84
CA GLY A 218 -19.11 -0.28 -6.91
C GLY A 218 -17.67 -0.11 -7.34
N ALA A 219 -16.72 -0.76 -6.64
CA ALA A 219 -15.28 -0.51 -6.83
C ALA A 219 -14.81 -0.74 -8.27
N THR A 220 -15.20 -1.85 -8.90
CA THR A 220 -14.84 -2.11 -10.32
C THR A 220 -15.45 -1.07 -11.27
N ARG A 221 -16.69 -0.64 -11.03
CA ARG A 221 -17.36 0.38 -11.84
C ARG A 221 -16.65 1.73 -11.71
N ASP A 222 -16.21 2.06 -10.49
CA ASP A 222 -15.47 3.30 -10.24
C ASP A 222 -14.12 3.27 -10.93
N THR A 223 -13.39 2.15 -10.88
CA THR A 223 -12.13 1.97 -11.63
C THR A 223 -12.33 2.21 -13.13
N TRP A 224 -13.39 1.67 -13.73
CA TRP A 224 -13.71 1.93 -15.15
C TRP A 224 -14.04 3.39 -15.45
N LYS A 225 -14.64 4.13 -14.52
CA LYS A 225 -14.97 5.55 -14.70
C LYS A 225 -13.74 6.45 -14.52
N ILE A 226 -12.93 6.20 -13.49
CA ILE A 226 -11.85 7.11 -13.08
C ILE A 226 -10.51 6.75 -13.72
N ALA A 227 -10.29 5.49 -14.10
CA ALA A 227 -9.04 5.06 -14.71
C ALA A 227 -9.29 3.99 -15.80
N PRO A 228 -10.02 4.31 -16.89
CA PRO A 228 -10.33 3.34 -17.93
C PRO A 228 -9.11 2.58 -18.49
N PRO A 229 -7.94 3.22 -18.76
CA PRO A 229 -6.76 2.50 -19.23
C PRO A 229 -6.29 1.43 -18.23
N PHE A 230 -6.31 1.74 -16.94
CA PHE A 230 -5.95 0.79 -15.90
C PHE A 230 -7.00 -0.32 -15.76
N ALA A 231 -8.28 0.00 -15.86
CA ALA A 231 -9.37 -0.99 -15.86
C ALA A 231 -9.23 -1.98 -17.02
N ALA A 232 -8.87 -1.49 -18.22
CA ALA A 232 -8.57 -2.32 -19.37
C ALA A 232 -7.37 -3.25 -19.11
N MET A 233 -6.28 -2.74 -18.53
CA MET A 233 -5.14 -3.57 -18.14
C MET A 233 -5.54 -4.69 -17.18
N ILE A 234 -6.38 -4.41 -16.17
CA ILE A 234 -6.88 -5.43 -15.24
C ILE A 234 -7.67 -6.49 -15.99
N ALA A 235 -8.55 -6.10 -16.92
CA ALA A 235 -9.34 -7.03 -17.72
C ALA A 235 -8.45 -7.94 -18.59
N ILE A 236 -7.49 -7.35 -19.32
CA ILE A 236 -6.55 -8.08 -20.18
C ILE A 236 -5.65 -9.01 -19.35
N SER A 237 -5.29 -8.61 -18.13
CA SER A 237 -4.44 -9.44 -17.25
C SER A 237 -5.02 -10.83 -16.96
N ARG A 238 -6.34 -11.00 -17.10
CA ARG A 238 -7.02 -12.30 -16.93
C ARG A 238 -6.67 -13.30 -18.03
N LEU A 239 -6.32 -12.83 -19.23
CA LEU A 239 -5.83 -13.69 -20.33
C LEU A 239 -4.51 -14.37 -19.96
N PHE A 240 -3.74 -13.77 -19.05
CA PHE A 240 -2.49 -14.30 -18.52
C PHE A 240 -2.67 -15.10 -17.23
N GLY A 241 -3.84 -15.74 -17.05
CA GLY A 241 -4.17 -16.54 -15.86
C GLY A 241 -3.15 -17.64 -15.54
N PHE A 242 -2.47 -18.16 -16.56
CA PHE A 242 -1.39 -19.16 -16.46
C PHE A 242 -0.09 -18.63 -15.84
N LEU A 243 0.07 -17.31 -15.73
CA LEU A 243 1.19 -16.68 -15.03
C LEU A 243 0.83 -16.39 -13.56
N PRO A 244 1.84 -16.37 -12.66
CA PRO A 244 1.67 -15.82 -11.32
C PRO A 244 1.12 -14.40 -11.37
N ALA A 245 0.23 -14.03 -10.44
CA ALA A 245 -0.43 -12.72 -10.40
C ALA A 245 0.57 -11.54 -10.48
N SER A 246 1.73 -11.67 -9.84
CA SER A 246 2.81 -10.67 -9.87
C SER A 246 3.43 -10.41 -11.25
N ARG A 247 3.27 -11.34 -12.21
CA ARG A 247 3.81 -11.24 -13.57
C ARG A 247 2.76 -10.86 -14.62
N ARG A 248 1.47 -10.98 -14.31
CA ARG A 248 0.38 -10.74 -15.27
C ARG A 248 0.38 -9.32 -15.83
N GLY A 249 0.60 -8.30 -14.98
CA GLY A 249 0.64 -6.92 -15.46
C GLY A 249 1.85 -6.60 -16.33
N VAL A 250 3.01 -7.25 -16.09
CA VAL A 250 4.17 -7.13 -16.99
C VAL A 250 3.83 -7.71 -18.35
N ALA A 251 3.21 -8.89 -18.41
CA ALA A 251 2.78 -9.49 -19.67
C ALA A 251 1.78 -8.60 -20.44
N VAL A 252 0.83 -7.97 -19.74
CA VAL A 252 -0.09 -6.98 -20.34
C VAL A 252 0.68 -5.81 -20.94
N MET A 253 1.57 -5.17 -20.19
CA MET A 253 2.32 -4.01 -20.67
C MET A 253 3.20 -4.34 -21.88
N VAL A 254 3.89 -5.48 -21.85
CA VAL A 254 4.71 -5.95 -22.98
C VAL A 254 3.82 -6.16 -24.22
N THR A 255 2.67 -6.83 -24.05
CA THR A 255 1.74 -7.07 -25.16
C THR A 255 1.20 -5.77 -25.75
N LEU A 256 0.78 -4.81 -24.91
CA LEU A 256 0.29 -3.50 -25.36
C LEU A 256 1.37 -2.69 -26.07
N ALA A 257 2.62 -2.74 -25.59
CA ALA A 257 3.75 -2.10 -26.25
C ALA A 257 4.03 -2.73 -27.62
N SER A 258 4.05 -4.07 -27.71
CA SER A 258 4.26 -4.79 -28.97
C SER A 258 3.17 -4.49 -30.00
N VAL A 259 1.90 -4.43 -29.58
CA VAL A 259 0.78 -4.05 -30.47
C VAL A 259 0.92 -2.62 -30.96
N THR A 260 1.24 -1.68 -30.07
CA THR A 260 1.46 -0.26 -30.44
C THR A 260 2.59 -0.12 -31.47
N ILE A 261 3.71 -0.82 -31.27
CA ILE A 261 4.85 -0.82 -32.19
C ILE A 261 4.43 -1.41 -33.55
N ALA A 262 3.74 -2.56 -33.56
CA ALA A 262 3.31 -3.21 -34.80
C ALA A 262 2.34 -2.35 -35.62
N VAL A 263 1.39 -1.68 -34.95
CA VAL A 263 0.46 -0.74 -35.60
C VAL A 263 1.21 0.48 -36.15
N GLY A 264 2.16 1.03 -35.40
CA GLY A 264 2.99 2.14 -35.87
C GLY A 264 3.83 1.79 -37.11
N VAL A 265 4.43 0.60 -37.13
CA VAL A 265 5.16 0.09 -38.30
C VAL A 265 4.24 -0.13 -39.49
N ALA A 266 3.05 -0.70 -39.29
CA ALA A 266 2.07 -0.88 -40.36
C ALA A 266 1.66 0.47 -40.96
N ILE A 267 1.29 1.45 -40.13
CA ILE A 267 0.92 2.80 -40.60
C ILE A 267 2.06 3.44 -41.40
N ALA A 268 3.30 3.36 -40.90
CA ALA A 268 4.47 3.90 -41.60
C ALA A 268 4.77 3.19 -42.93
N ALA A 269 4.46 1.90 -43.06
CA ALA A 269 4.62 1.15 -44.31
C ALA A 269 3.54 1.46 -45.36
N PHE A 270 2.42 2.07 -44.94
CA PHE A 270 1.32 2.49 -45.82
C PHE A 270 1.31 4.01 -46.10
N MET A 271 2.29 4.75 -45.59
CA MET A 271 2.54 6.16 -45.90
C MET A 271 3.68 6.29 -46.91
#